data_AF-A0A0K1S0R5-F1
#
_entry.id   AF-A0A0K1S0R5-F1
#
_cell.length_a   1.000
_cell.length_b   1.000
_cell.length_c   1.000
_cell.angle_alpha   90.00
_cell.angle_beta   90.00
_cell.angle_gamma   90.00
#
_symmetry.space_group_name_H-M   'P 1'
#
loop_
_entity.id
_entity.type
_entity.pdbx_description
1 polymer ?
#
loop_
_entity_poly.entity_id
_entity_poly.type
_entity_poly.pdbx_seq_one_letter_code
_entity_poly.pdbx_strand_id
1 'polypeptide(L)'
;MDIKHGFVDAVGNTPLIRLNSFSEETGCEILGKAEFLNPGGSVKDRAALYIIQEAEKAGTLQPGEPSSKEPPAILASVWPISAMLKVINA
;
A
#
# COMPACT_ATOMS: atom_id res chain seq x y z
N MET A 1 3.42 -14.22 20.48
CA MET A 1 2.55 -13.73 19.38
C MET A 1 2.80 -12.25 19.27
N ASP A 2 3.18 -11.75 18.09
CA ASP A 2 3.42 -10.32 17.87
C ASP A 2 2.08 -9.63 17.59
N ILE A 3 1.68 -8.68 18.43
CA ILE A 3 0.41 -7.95 18.33
C ILE A 3 0.72 -6.53 17.85
N LYS A 4 0.18 -6.15 16.69
CA LYS A 4 0.36 -4.81 16.10
C LYS A 4 -0.63 -3.79 16.68
N HIS A 5 -0.21 -2.53 16.79
CA HIS A 5 -1.08 -1.45 17.27
C HIS A 5 -1.91 -0.87 16.12
N GLY A 6 -2.88 -1.66 15.66
CA GLY A 6 -3.82 -1.25 14.62
C GLY A 6 -3.39 -1.62 13.20
N PHE A 7 -4.18 -1.18 12.23
CA PHE A 7 -4.06 -1.59 10.82
C PHE A 7 -2.76 -1.08 10.16
N VAL A 8 -2.39 0.17 10.45
CA VAL A 8 -1.23 0.83 9.85
C VAL A 8 0.08 0.11 10.21
N ASP A 9 0.22 -0.32 11.46
CA ASP A 9 1.39 -1.06 11.96
C ASP A 9 1.56 -2.45 11.32
N ALA A 10 0.53 -2.97 10.65
CA ALA A 10 0.58 -4.23 9.94
C ALA A 10 1.03 -4.07 8.47
N VAL A 11 1.18 -2.85 7.96
CA VAL A 11 1.63 -2.59 6.57
C VAL A 11 3.13 -2.86 6.44
N GLY A 12 3.53 -3.59 5.40
CA GLY A 12 4.92 -3.91 5.09
C GLY A 12 5.42 -5.21 5.74
N ASN A 13 6.75 -5.35 5.86
CA ASN A 13 7.42 -6.54 6.38
C ASN A 13 6.95 -7.88 5.78
N THR A 14 6.48 -7.85 4.54
CA THR A 14 6.03 -9.04 3.81
C THR A 14 7.21 -9.96 3.50
N PRO A 15 7.03 -11.28 3.51
CA PRO A 15 8.13 -12.22 3.28
C PRO A 15 8.61 -12.21 1.82
N LEU A 16 9.84 -12.65 1.63
CA LEU A 16 10.33 -13.16 0.35
C LEU A 16 10.03 -14.66 0.30
N ILE A 17 9.45 -15.10 -0.82
CA ILE A 17 9.10 -16.51 -1.07
C ILE A 17 10.00 -17.01 -2.19
N ARG A 18 10.75 -18.08 -1.95
CA ARG A 18 11.55 -18.70 -2.99
C ARG A 18 10.67 -19.41 -4.00
N LEU A 19 10.88 -19.14 -5.29
CA LEU A 19 10.18 -19.81 -6.38
C LEU A 19 11.01 -21.01 -6.84
N ASN A 20 10.77 -22.18 -6.22
CA ASN A 20 11.62 -23.37 -6.39
C ASN A 20 11.76 -23.79 -7.86
N SER A 21 10.66 -24.03 -8.57
CA SER A 21 10.67 -24.50 -9.96
C SER A 21 11.45 -23.56 -10.90
N PHE A 22 11.19 -22.26 -10.82
CA PHE A 22 11.91 -21.27 -11.65
C PHE A 22 13.39 -21.15 -11.25
N SER A 23 13.69 -21.26 -9.96
CA SER A 23 15.08 -21.20 -9.49
C SER A 23 15.89 -22.41 -9.95
N GLU A 24 15.27 -23.59 -9.95
CA GLU A 24 15.89 -24.84 -10.43
C GLU A 24 16.07 -24.82 -11.96
N GLU A 25 15.07 -24.35 -12.70
CA GLU A 25 15.12 -24.28 -14.17
C GLU A 25 16.18 -23.30 -14.67
N THR A 26 16.34 -22.16 -14.00
CA THR A 26 17.25 -21.09 -14.43
C THR A 26 18.65 -21.19 -13.83
N GLY A 27 18.82 -21.97 -12.75
CA GLY A 27 20.05 -21.98 -11.95
C GLY A 27 20.27 -20.70 -11.12
N CYS A 28 19.35 -19.74 -11.18
CA CYS A 28 19.40 -18.48 -10.44
C CYS A 28 18.48 -18.55 -9.20
N GLU A 29 18.80 -17.79 -8.15
CA GLU A 29 17.85 -17.63 -7.04
C GLU A 29 16.74 -16.63 -7.42
N ILE A 30 15.52 -17.13 -7.59
CA ILE A 30 14.35 -16.32 -7.92
C ILE A 30 13.42 -16.22 -6.70
N LEU A 31 13.20 -15.00 -6.24
CA LEU A 31 12.39 -14.69 -5.07
C LEU A 31 11.18 -13.83 -5.45
N GLY A 32 10.00 -14.20 -4.97
CA GLY A 32 8.79 -13.39 -5.03
C GLY A 32 8.61 -12.58 -3.75
N LYS A 33 8.36 -11.27 -3.89
CA LYS A 33 7.98 -10.42 -2.74
C LYS A 33 6.47 -10.49 -2.53
N ALA A 34 6.04 -11.03 -1.40
CA ALA A 34 4.63 -11.34 -1.12
C ALA A 34 3.80 -10.13 -0.68
N GLU A 35 3.75 -9.07 -1.49
CA GLU A 35 3.01 -7.83 -1.17
C GLU A 35 1.49 -8.02 -1.04
N PHE A 36 0.95 -9.15 -1.49
CA PHE A 36 -0.45 -9.54 -1.26
C PHE A 36 -0.75 -9.86 0.21
N LEU A 37 0.28 -10.02 1.05
CA LEU A 37 0.17 -10.23 2.51
C LEU A 37 0.12 -8.92 3.31
N ASN A 38 0.20 -7.75 2.66
CA ASN A 38 -0.20 -6.52 3.30
C ASN A 38 -1.69 -6.60 3.70
N PRO A 39 -2.14 -5.90 4.75
CA PRO A 39 -3.48 -6.10 5.33
C PRO A 39 -4.64 -5.71 4.40
N GLY A 40 -4.42 -4.80 3.45
CA GLY A 40 -5.33 -4.42 2.36
C GLY A 40 -5.17 -5.28 1.11
N GLY A 41 -4.32 -6.31 1.13
CA GLY A 41 -4.20 -7.36 0.12
C GLY A 41 -3.36 -6.98 -1.09
N SER A 42 -2.68 -5.84 -1.09
CA SER A 42 -1.80 -5.45 -2.20
C SER A 42 -0.68 -4.51 -1.78
N VAL A 43 0.27 -4.29 -2.70
CA VAL A 43 1.38 -3.32 -2.54
C VAL A 43 0.91 -1.88 -2.28
N LYS A 44 -0.35 -1.54 -2.63
CA LYS A 44 -0.86 -0.17 -2.52
C LYS A 44 -0.92 0.34 -1.10
N ASP A 45 -1.03 -0.53 -0.11
CA ASP A 45 -1.05 -0.15 1.31
C ASP A 45 0.15 0.69 1.70
N ARG A 46 1.33 0.37 1.16
CA ARG A 46 2.58 1.11 1.42
C ARG A 46 2.55 2.51 0.84
N ALA A 47 2.06 2.64 -0.39
CA ALA A 47 1.94 3.92 -1.07
C ALA A 47 0.89 4.81 -0.39
N ALA A 48 -0.28 4.24 -0.08
CA ALA A 48 -1.35 4.94 0.62
C ALA A 48 -0.87 5.45 1.99
N LEU A 49 -0.19 4.60 2.77
CA LEU A 49 0.36 4.98 4.07
C LEU A 49 1.31 6.17 3.96
N TYR A 50 2.27 6.11 3.04
CA TYR A 50 3.24 7.19 2.86
C TYR A 50 2.59 8.50 2.43
N ILE A 51 1.63 8.46 1.50
CA ILE A 51 0.93 9.65 1.02
C ILE A 51 0.16 10.33 2.15
N ILE A 52 -0.57 9.56 2.95
CA ILE A 52 -1.34 10.10 4.08
C ILE A 52 -0.42 10.69 5.14
N GLN A 53 0.62 9.96 5.55
CA GLN A 53 1.58 10.43 6.56
C GLN A 53 2.27 11.73 6.14
N GLU A 54 2.68 11.85 4.88
CA GLU A 54 3.30 13.07 4.37
C GLU A 54 2.29 14.22 4.29
N ALA A 55 1.03 13.95 3.90
CA ALA A 55 -0.01 14.97 3.87
C ALA A 55 -0.36 15.50 5.27
N GLU A 56 -0.42 14.61 6.27
CA GLU A 56 -0.62 14.95 7.69
C GLU A 56 0.56 15.76 8.23
N LYS A 57 1.79 15.31 7.96
CA LYS A 57 3.02 16.01 8.36
C LYS A 57 3.15 17.39 7.72
N ALA A 58 2.70 17.54 6.49
CA ALA A 58 2.65 18.84 5.80
C ALA A 58 1.48 19.73 6.27
N GLY A 59 0.60 19.24 7.15
CA GLY A 59 -0.60 19.96 7.60
C GLY A 59 -1.64 20.15 6.49
N THR A 60 -1.51 19.43 5.39
CA THR A 60 -2.42 19.52 4.23
C THR A 60 -3.61 18.56 4.34
N LEU A 61 -3.52 17.60 5.25
CA LEU A 61 -4.60 16.69 5.63
C LEU A 61 -4.76 16.76 7.16
N GLN A 62 -5.99 16.93 7.62
CA GLN A 62 -6.32 16.93 9.04
C GLN A 62 -7.40 15.88 9.32
N PRO A 63 -7.35 15.19 10.47
CA PRO A 63 -8.36 14.21 10.84
C PRO A 63 -9.77 14.85 10.86
N GLY A 64 -10.71 14.24 10.14
CA GLY A 64 -12.11 14.67 10.10
C GLY A 64 -12.41 15.80 9.11
N GLU A 65 -11.41 16.36 8.44
CA GLU A 65 -11.61 17.33 7.36
C GLU A 65 -11.52 16.64 5.98
N PRO A 66 -12.48 16.87 5.07
CA PRO A 66 -12.33 16.46 3.69
C PRO A 66 -11.08 17.08 3.07
N SER A 67 -10.31 16.30 2.31
CA SER A 67 -9.16 16.82 1.57
C SER A 67 -9.62 17.94 0.63
N SER A 68 -9.22 19.19 0.91
CA SER A 68 -9.50 20.33 0.03
C SER A 68 -8.62 20.36 -1.22
N LYS A 69 -7.68 19.41 -1.35
CA LYS A 69 -6.69 19.34 -2.43
C LYS A 69 -6.81 18.04 -3.23
N GLU A 70 -6.52 18.14 -4.52
CA GLU A 70 -6.46 16.99 -5.42
C GLU A 70 -5.37 16.00 -4.99
N PRO A 71 -5.62 14.69 -5.14
CA PRO A 71 -4.62 13.67 -4.82
C PRO A 71 -3.36 13.84 -5.70
N PRO A 72 -2.15 13.59 -5.16
CA PRO A 72 -0.92 13.64 -5.95
C PRO A 72 -1.01 12.69 -7.17
N ALA A 73 -0.41 13.10 -8.29
CA ALA A 73 -0.51 12.41 -9.59
C ALA A 73 -0.16 10.90 -9.56
N ILE A 74 0.63 10.46 -8.57
CA ILE A 74 0.94 9.04 -8.34
C ILE A 74 -0.29 8.19 -7.96
N LEU A 75 -1.36 8.79 -7.42
CA LEU A 75 -2.61 8.08 -7.14
C LEU A 75 -3.42 7.80 -8.42
N ALA A 76 -3.30 8.65 -9.43
CA ALA A 76 -4.08 8.54 -10.67
C ALA A 76 -3.70 7.31 -11.52
N SER A 77 -2.44 6.87 -11.49
CA SER A 77 -1.98 5.69 -12.22
C SER A 77 -2.24 4.36 -11.51
N VAL A 78 -2.72 4.42 -10.26
CA VAL A 78 -2.74 3.28 -9.33
C VAL A 78 -4.19 2.90 -8.96
N TRP A 79 -5.19 3.71 -9.29
CA TRP A 79 -6.60 3.49 -8.92
C TRP A 79 -7.45 3.08 -10.15
N PRO A 80 -8.28 2.03 -10.08
CA PRO A 80 -9.34 1.85 -11.07
C PRO A 80 -10.35 3.00 -10.92
N ILE A 81 -10.73 3.64 -12.02
CA ILE A 81 -11.63 4.82 -12.09
C ILE A 81 -12.90 4.64 -11.21
N SER A 82 -13.38 3.40 -11.06
CA SER A 82 -14.57 3.08 -10.26
C SER A 82 -14.45 3.36 -8.76
N ALA A 83 -13.25 3.32 -8.18
CA ALA A 83 -13.07 3.51 -6.74
C ALA A 83 -12.77 4.98 -6.37
N MET A 84 -12.52 5.87 -7.35
CA MET A 84 -12.37 7.32 -7.13
C MET A 84 -13.71 8.00 -6.79
N LEU A 85 -14.81 7.51 -7.38
CA LEU A 85 -16.17 8.02 -7.14
C LEU A 85 -16.72 7.80 -5.72
N LYS A 86 -16.17 6.82 -4.97
CA LYS A 86 -16.62 6.52 -3.61
C LYS A 86 -16.00 7.42 -2.54
N VAL A 87 -14.77 7.90 -2.75
CA VAL A 87 -14.09 8.81 -1.82
C VAL A 87 -14.59 10.25 -1.97
N ILE A 88 -15.13 10.63 -3.13
CA ILE A 88 -15.73 11.95 -3.36
C ILE A 88 -17.13 12.07 -2.72
N ASN A 89 -17.81 10.95 -2.45
CA ASN A 89 -19.19 10.93 -1.92
C ASN A 89 -19.30 10.39 -0.48
N ALA A 90 -18.20 10.31 0.26
CA ALA A 90 -18.16 9.86 1.65
C ALA A 90 -17.59 10.95 2.56
#